data_AF-A0A524HVE5-F1
#
_entry.id   AF-A0A524HVE5-F1
#
_cell.length_a   1.000
_cell.length_b   1.000
_cell.length_c   1.000
_cell.angle_alpha   90.00
_cell.angle_beta   90.00
_cell.angle_gamma   90.00
#
_symmetry.space_group_name_H-M   'P 1'
#
loop_
_entity.id
_entity.type
_entity.pdbx_description
1 polymer ?
#
loop_
_entity_poly.entity_id
_entity_poly.type
_entity_poly.pdbx_seq_one_letter_code
_entity_poly.pdbx_strand_id
1 'polypeptide(L)'
;MVPGRVYTADTETGHYTLTAVSFSGEPTDSLTAVSHAAAILRAKGAPTYDGYHALDGVPGWMMSVTTPEGRLNQSFILFIDQRLYIAEGSVAPGNPPPSNFQQSITVIDPAGERIQLNN
;
A
#
# COMPACT_ATOMS: atom_id res chain seq x y z
N MET A 1 -14.32 9.69 -11.69
CA MET A 1 -13.18 8.79 -12.05
C MET A 1 -11.93 9.58 -11.76
N VAL A 2 -11.13 9.12 -10.80
CA VAL A 2 -9.94 9.85 -10.35
C VAL A 2 -8.68 9.44 -11.12
N PRO A 3 -7.75 10.36 -11.41
CA PRO A 3 -6.48 10.01 -12.04
C PRO A 3 -5.64 9.07 -11.16
N GLY A 4 -5.09 8.02 -11.76
CA GLY A 4 -4.21 7.06 -11.09
C GLY A 4 -2.96 6.76 -11.92
N ARG A 5 -1.84 6.47 -11.23
CA ARG A 5 -0.60 5.98 -11.84
C ARG A 5 -0.09 4.76 -11.10
N VAL A 6 0.37 3.78 -11.85
CA VAL A 6 0.98 2.55 -11.29
C VAL A 6 2.45 2.53 -11.69
N TYR A 7 3.30 2.29 -10.70
CA TYR A 7 4.72 1.98 -10.89
C TYR A 7 4.93 0.52 -10.54
N THR A 8 5.79 -0.16 -11.30
CA THR A 8 6.01 -1.60 -11.15
C THR A 8 7.51 -1.90 -11.15
N ALA A 9 7.90 -2.89 -10.36
CA ALA A 9 9.21 -3.52 -10.42
C ALA A 9 9.06 -5.04 -10.31
N ASP A 10 9.78 -5.76 -11.16
CA ASP A 10 9.85 -7.22 -11.14
C ASP A 10 11.26 -7.67 -10.74
N THR A 11 11.32 -8.66 -9.87
CA THR A 11 12.55 -9.36 -9.51
C THR A 11 12.39 -10.84 -9.82
N GLU A 12 13.45 -11.63 -9.62
CA GLU A 12 13.36 -13.09 -9.72
C GLU A 12 12.32 -13.67 -8.73
N THR A 13 12.16 -13.04 -7.57
CA THR A 13 11.38 -13.59 -6.45
C THR A 13 10.02 -12.94 -6.25
N GLY A 14 9.76 -11.77 -6.84
CA GLY A 14 8.55 -11.01 -6.57
C GLY A 14 8.16 -9.99 -7.62
N HIS A 15 6.89 -9.61 -7.57
CA HIS A 15 6.29 -8.52 -8.33
C HIS A 15 5.86 -7.43 -7.36
N TYR A 16 6.27 -6.19 -7.62
CA TYR A 16 6.06 -5.06 -6.73
C TYR A 16 5.35 -3.93 -7.47
N THR A 17 4.35 -3.33 -6.82
CA THR A 17 3.62 -2.19 -7.38
C THR A 17 3.47 -1.07 -6.37
N LEU A 18 3.51 0.16 -6.86
CA LEU A 18 3.08 1.36 -6.15
C LEU A 18 1.99 2.04 -6.98
N THR A 19 0.76 2.02 -6.49
CA THR A 19 -0.36 2.74 -7.09
C THR A 19 -0.52 4.07 -6.37
N ALA A 20 -0.56 5.17 -7.11
CA ALA A 20 -0.83 6.51 -6.61
C ALA A 20 -2.10 7.07 -7.27
N VAL A 21 -3.07 7.49 -6.47
CA VAL A 21 -4.36 8.02 -6.94
C VAL A 21 -4.57 9.43 -6.39
N SER A 22 -4.96 10.38 -7.25
CA SER A 22 -5.22 11.78 -6.84
C SER A 22 -6.71 12.09 -6.78
N PHE A 23 -7.17 12.57 -5.63
CA PHE A 23 -8.54 12.99 -5.36
C PHE A 23 -8.74 14.52 -5.48
N SER A 24 -7.78 15.24 -6.07
CA SER A 24 -7.75 16.72 -6.12
C SER A 24 -8.99 17.40 -6.76
N GLY A 25 -9.81 16.66 -7.53
CA GLY A 25 -11.07 17.14 -8.10
C GLY A 25 -12.33 16.42 -7.61
N GLU A 26 -12.20 15.39 -6.79
CA GLU A 26 -13.31 14.59 -6.25
C GLU A 26 -13.05 14.39 -4.74
N PRO A 27 -13.52 15.30 -3.86
CA PRO A 27 -13.15 15.26 -2.45
C PRO A 27 -13.57 13.93 -1.80
N THR A 28 -12.60 13.26 -1.18
CA THR A 28 -12.79 12.07 -0.35
C THR A 28 -12.11 12.29 1.00
N ASP A 29 -12.47 11.48 1.99
CA ASP A 29 -11.71 11.35 3.23
C ASP A 29 -10.82 10.09 3.22
N SER A 30 -9.89 10.05 4.18
CA SER A 30 -8.94 8.94 4.33
C SER A 30 -9.61 7.62 4.67
N LEU A 31 -10.63 7.63 5.53
CA LEU A 31 -11.35 6.41 5.91
C LEU A 31 -12.04 5.77 4.71
N THR A 32 -12.74 6.56 3.89
CA THR A 32 -13.42 6.11 2.68
C THR A 32 -12.42 5.53 1.67
N ALA A 33 -11.34 6.27 1.35
CA ALA A 33 -10.36 5.82 0.36
C ALA A 33 -9.59 4.57 0.81
N VAL A 34 -9.13 4.54 2.06
CA VAL A 34 -8.36 3.42 2.63
C VAL A 34 -9.23 2.19 2.79
N SER A 35 -10.47 2.33 3.28
CA SER A 35 -11.39 1.19 3.47
C SER A 35 -11.79 0.55 2.15
N HIS A 36 -12.03 1.34 1.10
CA HIS A 36 -12.30 0.85 -0.25
C HIS A 36 -11.12 0.06 -0.80
N ALA A 37 -9.90 0.62 -0.74
CA ALA A 37 -8.69 -0.05 -1.20
C ALA A 37 -8.45 -1.35 -0.41
N ALA A 38 -8.64 -1.32 0.90
CA ALA A 38 -8.51 -2.50 1.73
C ALA A 38 -9.55 -3.58 1.38
N ALA A 39 -10.79 -3.22 1.05
CA ALA A 39 -11.79 -4.18 0.58
C ALA A 39 -11.37 -4.88 -0.73
N ILE A 40 -10.79 -4.14 -1.67
CA ILE A 40 -10.25 -4.72 -2.92
C ILE A 40 -9.11 -5.71 -2.62
N LEU A 41 -8.19 -5.35 -1.72
CA LEU A 41 -7.07 -6.21 -1.36
C LEU A 41 -7.53 -7.47 -0.60
N ARG A 42 -8.50 -7.36 0.30
CA ARG A 42 -9.12 -8.51 0.97
C ARG A 42 -9.74 -9.49 -0.01
N ALA A 43 -10.35 -8.99 -1.08
CA ALA A 43 -10.98 -9.83 -2.10
C ALA A 43 -9.96 -10.68 -2.90
N LYS A 44 -8.65 -10.41 -2.79
CA LYS A 44 -7.61 -11.19 -3.48
C LYS A 44 -7.35 -12.57 -2.88
N GLY A 45 -7.85 -12.86 -1.68
CA GLY A 45 -7.61 -14.16 -1.04
C GLY A 45 -7.88 -14.18 0.46
N ALA A 46 -7.23 -15.09 1.17
CA ALA A 46 -7.38 -15.24 2.62
C ALA A 46 -6.45 -14.27 3.36
N PRO A 47 -6.96 -13.28 4.12
CA PRO A 47 -6.13 -12.40 4.91
C PRO A 47 -5.52 -13.16 6.10
N THR A 48 -4.20 -13.07 6.24
CA THR A 48 -3.44 -13.56 7.41
C THR A 48 -3.05 -12.41 8.34
N TYR A 49 -3.04 -11.18 7.83
CA TYR A 49 -2.95 -9.94 8.60
C TYR A 49 -3.82 -8.88 7.94
N ASP A 50 -4.53 -8.09 8.75
CA ASP A 50 -5.42 -7.05 8.28
C ASP A 50 -5.64 -6.04 9.42
N GLY A 51 -5.00 -4.89 9.35
CA GLY A 51 -5.06 -3.96 10.47
C GLY A 51 -4.50 -2.58 10.19
N TYR A 52 -4.88 -1.67 11.10
CA TYR A 52 -4.33 -0.34 11.18
C TYR A 52 -2.81 -0.38 11.36
N HIS A 53 -2.13 0.52 10.67
CA HIS A 53 -0.71 0.75 10.86
C HIS A 53 -0.40 2.24 10.67
N ALA A 54 0.72 2.71 11.20
CA ALA A 54 1.16 4.08 11.02
C ALA A 54 2.62 4.10 10.57
N LEU A 55 2.88 4.63 9.36
CA LEU A 55 4.23 4.81 8.86
C LEU A 55 4.63 6.26 9.10
N ASP A 56 5.67 6.48 9.90
CA ASP A 56 6.14 7.83 10.26
C ASP A 56 5.02 8.73 10.80
N GLY A 57 4.10 8.14 11.57
CA GLY A 57 2.93 8.82 12.12
C GLY A 57 1.79 9.08 11.13
N VAL A 58 1.97 8.75 9.85
CA VAL A 58 0.90 8.79 8.85
C VAL A 58 -0.01 7.58 9.05
N PRO A 59 -1.31 7.78 9.38
CA PRO A 59 -2.27 6.70 9.46
C PRO A 59 -2.40 5.93 8.14
N GLY A 60 -2.41 4.62 8.24
CA GLY A 60 -2.49 3.72 7.10
C GLY A 60 -3.09 2.37 7.46
N TRP A 61 -2.99 1.46 6.51
CA TRP A 61 -3.52 0.11 6.64
C TRP A 61 -2.55 -0.90 6.07
N MET A 62 -2.18 -1.90 6.86
CA MET A 62 -1.29 -2.97 6.42
C MET A 62 -2.07 -4.26 6.28
N MET A 63 -1.71 -5.06 5.28
CA MET A 63 -2.41 -6.29 4.97
C MET A 63 -1.46 -7.36 4.43
N SER A 64 -1.67 -8.60 4.85
CA SER A 64 -1.08 -9.79 4.23
C SER A 64 -2.21 -10.71 3.79
N VAL A 65 -2.23 -11.07 2.51
CA VAL A 65 -3.25 -11.93 1.89
C VAL A 65 -2.55 -13.06 1.14
N THR A 66 -3.00 -14.28 1.39
CA THR A 66 -2.62 -15.44 0.57
C THR A 66 -3.66 -15.63 -0.51
N THR A 67 -3.25 -15.49 -1.77
CA THR A 67 -4.10 -15.69 -2.95
C THR A 67 -4.52 -17.17 -3.11
N PRO A 68 -5.58 -17.49 -3.88
CA PRO A 68 -5.97 -18.87 -4.17
C PRO A 68 -4.84 -19.69 -4.82
N GLU A 69 -3.97 -19.05 -5.60
CA GLU A 69 -2.80 -19.69 -6.23
C GLU A 69 -1.62 -19.88 -5.27
N GLY A 70 -1.78 -19.50 -4.00
CA GLY A 70 -0.78 -19.65 -2.94
C GLY A 70 0.24 -18.52 -2.84
N ARG A 71 0.18 -17.49 -3.69
CA ARG A 71 1.07 -16.33 -3.59
C ARG A 71 0.78 -15.53 -2.33
N LEU A 72 1.84 -15.06 -1.68
CA LEU A 72 1.74 -14.13 -0.55
C LEU A 72 1.80 -12.69 -1.08
N ASN A 73 0.72 -11.95 -0.90
CA ASN A 73 0.65 -10.52 -1.18
C ASN A 73 0.73 -9.76 0.14
N GLN A 74 1.71 -8.89 0.30
CA GLN A 74 1.75 -7.94 1.40
C GLN A 74 1.53 -6.54 0.85
N SER A 75 0.55 -5.83 1.40
CA SER A 75 0.20 -4.47 1.00
C SER A 75 0.25 -3.47 2.14
N PHE A 76 0.56 -2.21 1.81
CA PHE A 76 0.45 -1.07 2.71
C PHE A 76 -0.27 0.09 2.00
N ILE A 77 -1.22 0.70 2.70
CA ILE A 77 -2.11 1.75 2.18
C ILE A 77 -1.89 3.02 2.99
N LEU A 78 -1.66 4.14 2.31
CA LEU A 78 -1.48 5.47 2.91
C LEU A 78 -2.41 6.46 2.23
N PHE A 79 -2.97 7.40 2.99
CA PHE A 79 -3.69 8.55 2.45
C PHE A 79 -3.07 9.84 2.97
N ILE A 80 -2.53 10.66 2.07
CA ILE A 80 -1.81 11.90 2.40
C ILE A 80 -2.20 12.95 1.37
N ASP A 81 -2.58 14.14 1.82
CA ASP A 81 -2.84 15.31 0.95
C ASP A 81 -3.71 15.00 -0.28
N GLN A 82 -4.89 14.42 -0.04
CA GLN A 82 -5.83 14.01 -1.10
C GLN A 82 -5.23 13.02 -2.11
N ARG A 83 -4.26 12.22 -1.68
CA ARG A 83 -3.65 11.16 -2.50
C ARG A 83 -3.63 9.84 -1.74
N LEU A 84 -4.07 8.79 -2.41
CA LEU A 84 -4.01 7.42 -1.92
C LEU A 84 -2.80 6.73 -2.55
N TYR A 85 -1.99 6.10 -1.71
CA TYR A 85 -0.86 5.28 -2.13
C TYR A 85 -1.09 3.84 -1.68
N ILE A 86 -0.95 2.89 -2.58
CA ILE A 86 -1.04 1.45 -2.30
C ILE A 86 0.25 0.82 -2.79
N ALA A 87 1.07 0.36 -1.85
CA ALA A 87 2.24 -0.45 -2.16
C ALA A 87 1.92 -1.91 -1.94
N GLU A 88 2.20 -2.76 -2.93
CA GLU A 88 1.96 -4.20 -2.86
C GLU A 88 3.18 -4.96 -3.36
N GLY A 89 3.63 -5.92 -2.58
CA GLY A 89 4.58 -6.93 -3.03
C GLY A 89 3.90 -8.30 -3.08
N SER A 90 4.12 -9.05 -4.15
CA SER A 90 3.57 -10.40 -4.35
C SER A 90 4.70 -11.38 -4.65
N VAL A 91 4.81 -12.44 -3.86
CA VAL A 91 5.84 -13.49 -4.03
C VAL A 91 5.20 -14.87 -4.14
N ALA A 92 5.88 -15.78 -4.83
CA ALA A 92 5.45 -17.18 -4.94
C ALA A 92 5.61 -17.93 -3.59
N PRO A 93 4.90 -19.06 -3.39
CA PRO A 93 5.13 -19.92 -2.23
C PRO A 93 6.61 -20.29 -2.09
N GLY A 94 7.14 -20.22 -0.86
CA GLY A 94 8.53 -20.57 -0.55
C GLY A 94 9.54 -19.45 -0.75
N ASN A 95 9.19 -18.35 -1.42
CA ASN A 95 10.04 -17.16 -1.49
C ASN A 95 9.99 -16.34 -0.19
N PRO A 96 11.05 -15.57 0.13
CA PRO A 96 11.02 -14.66 1.27
C PRO A 96 9.86 -13.66 1.17
N PRO A 97 9.18 -13.32 2.29
CA PRO A 97 8.12 -12.33 2.29
C PRO A 97 8.58 -10.98 1.72
N PRO A 98 7.72 -10.27 0.97
CA PRO A 98 8.06 -8.98 0.36
C PRO A 98 8.05 -7.80 1.36
N SER A 99 8.13 -8.06 2.67
CA SER A 99 7.94 -7.07 3.74
C SER A 99 8.94 -5.91 3.68
N ASN A 100 10.13 -6.15 3.13
CA ASN A 100 11.14 -5.11 2.90
C ASN A 100 10.65 -4.01 1.94
N PHE A 101 9.79 -4.35 0.98
CA PHE A 101 9.26 -3.36 0.04
C PHE A 101 8.39 -2.33 0.77
N GLN A 102 7.54 -2.77 1.68
CA GLN A 102 6.70 -1.88 2.48
C GLN A 102 7.54 -0.98 3.40
N GLN A 103 8.56 -1.57 4.04
CA GLN A 103 9.48 -0.83 4.92
C GLN A 103 10.39 0.14 4.16
N SER A 104 10.56 -0.05 2.85
CA SER A 104 11.35 0.86 2.02
C SER A 104 10.61 2.15 1.65
N ILE A 105 9.30 2.23 1.92
CA ILE A 105 8.50 3.41 1.61
C ILE A 105 8.87 4.52 2.58
N THR A 106 9.23 5.66 2.03
CA THR A 106 9.44 6.90 2.78
C THR A 106 8.65 8.01 2.10
N VAL A 107 7.91 8.77 2.89
CA VAL A 107 7.24 9.97 2.40
C VAL A 107 8.17 11.15 2.62
N ILE A 108 8.39 11.93 1.56
CA ILE A 108 9.22 13.15 1.61
C ILE A 108 8.37 14.38 1.28
N ASP A 109 8.74 15.50 1.85
CA ASP A 109 8.14 16.80 1.55
C ASP A 109 8.73 17.41 0.25
N PRO A 110 8.21 18.56 -0.23
CA PRO A 110 8.74 19.21 -1.43
C PRO A 110 10.20 19.68 -1.32
N ALA A 111 10.76 19.82 -0.12
CA ALA A 111 12.17 20.14 0.10
C ALA A 111 13.06 18.89 0.07
N GLY A 112 12.47 17.68 0.01
CA GLY A 112 13.17 16.40 0.00
C GLY A 112 13.39 15.82 1.39
N GLU A 113 12.84 16.44 2.43
CA GLU A 113 12.98 16.00 3.81
C GLU A 113 11.92 14.95 4.14
N ARG A 114 12.28 13.96 4.97
CA ARG A 114 11.33 12.92 5.38
C ARG A 114 10.19 13.53 6.19
N ILE A 115 8.95 13.26 5.78
CA ILE A 115 7.78 13.58 6.58
C ILE A 115 7.76 12.62 7.77
N GLN A 116 7.78 13.18 8.97
CA GLN A 116 7.59 12.44 10.20
C GLN A 116 6.55 13.16 11.05
N LEU A 117 5.32 12.64 11.05
CA LEU A 117 4.22 13.13 11.86
C LEU A 117 4.36 12.56 13.28
N ASN A 118 5.43 12.93 13.98
CA ASN A 118 5.56 12.55 15.38
C ASN A 118 4.62 13.42 16.22
N ASN A 119 3.88 12.78 17.14
CA ASN A 119 3.25 13.41 18.30
C ASN A 119 4.30 14.10 19.18
#